data_AF-A0A9D1WCI1-F1
#
_entry.id   AF-A0A9D1WCI1-F1
#
_cell.length_a   1.000
_cell.length_b   1.000
_cell.length_c   1.000
_cell.angle_alpha   90.00
_cell.angle_beta   90.00
_cell.angle_gamma   90.00
#
_symmetry.space_group_name_H-M   'P 1'
#
loop_
_entity.id
_entity.type
_entity.pdbx_description
1 polymer ?
#
loop_
_entity_poly.entity_id
_entity_poly.type
_entity_poly.pdbx_seq_one_letter_code
_entity_poly.pdbx_strand_id
1 'polypeptide(L)'
;MAQDTLNTLDLSSMRPLPRAYMAHELSLYVHYPFCVHKCPYCDFASEAEGKDAARDHLYIELLLKEWRLKLPLWAQAGRKLVSLYIGGGTPSLCEPREWGRLLDEVGPYLAPDAEISLEANPGTVDESCLRELHAVGFNRISIGVQSFNDRALKRLGRIHNSEEATAACIAARKAGFTNFNIDLMHGLPQQDAAAAVADLRAALALDCTHLSWYELTLEEGTYFGAHPPVLPEENVLLDIEQQGWALLDQAGFEHYEVSGYNLEGKYRCRHNLNYWLYGDYLGLGAAAHQKLTFMSEEKTAAALHSYAAEKGKLSSVGSARWGELWHQPELLLDLVAESKQPEQGLYIITRSANPEDFAIYQQQCLQAVEPLLLTQSQTQPAQQEQECPESSMGTDDLGAGAVNAASAGNTASAGNAANAGKTVEVSETSVDTDEEIPAQVGALHQVATEAVPFEFMLNRLRLQREEISALEYLCHTGLLMDSLRPQLEELQREQLITLKPDLTFAVTQRGKLMLNDAICAFL
;
A
#
# COMPACT_ATOMS: atom_id res chain seq x y z
N MET A 1 -38.55 -49.69 -21.82
CA MET A 1 -37.51 -50.31 -20.98
C MET A 1 -36.26 -49.45 -21.06
N ALA A 2 -36.18 -48.45 -20.18
CA ALA A 2 -34.98 -47.63 -19.91
C ALA A 2 -35.30 -46.77 -18.66
N GLN A 3 -35.65 -47.46 -17.57
CA GLN A 3 -35.49 -46.98 -16.20
C GLN A 3 -34.21 -47.65 -15.69
N ASP A 4 -33.47 -46.94 -14.84
CA ASP A 4 -32.24 -47.34 -14.15
C ASP A 4 -30.91 -47.03 -14.84
N THR A 5 -30.41 -45.78 -14.67
CA THR A 5 -28.98 -45.51 -14.39
C THR A 5 -28.64 -44.11 -13.83
N LEU A 6 -29.59 -43.30 -13.32
CA LEU A 6 -29.29 -41.94 -12.80
C LEU A 6 -29.48 -41.75 -11.28
N ASN A 7 -29.60 -42.85 -10.53
CA ASN A 7 -29.49 -42.82 -9.07
C ASN A 7 -28.10 -43.30 -8.67
N THR A 8 -27.20 -42.37 -8.31
CA THR A 8 -26.13 -42.50 -7.29
C THR A 8 -25.17 -41.30 -7.39
N LEU A 9 -25.62 -40.12 -6.96
CA LEU A 9 -24.73 -39.11 -6.39
C LEU A 9 -25.19 -38.91 -4.96
N ASP A 10 -24.54 -39.62 -4.05
CA ASP A 10 -24.76 -39.55 -2.61
C ASP A 10 -24.28 -38.19 -2.09
N LEU A 11 -25.21 -37.22 -2.02
CA LEU A 11 -24.97 -35.86 -1.52
C LEU A 11 -24.57 -35.84 -0.03
N SER A 12 -24.73 -36.94 0.71
CA SER A 12 -24.27 -37.02 2.11
C SER A 12 -22.74 -37.18 2.24
N SER A 13 -22.05 -37.44 1.12
CA SER A 13 -20.59 -37.49 1.03
C SER A 13 -19.94 -36.17 0.60
N MET A 14 -20.73 -35.18 0.17
CA MET A 14 -20.20 -33.83 -0.08
C MET A 14 -19.92 -33.18 1.27
N ARG A 15 -18.63 -32.98 1.57
CA ARG A 15 -18.22 -32.13 2.70
C ARG A 15 -19.00 -30.81 2.64
N PRO A 16 -19.43 -30.26 3.79
CA PRO A 16 -20.07 -28.95 3.80
C PRO A 16 -19.26 -27.99 2.95
N LEU A 17 -19.93 -27.25 2.07
CA LEU A 17 -19.29 -26.24 1.22
C LEU A 17 -18.33 -25.43 2.09
N PRO A 18 -17.04 -25.34 1.74
CA PRO A 18 -16.05 -24.72 2.60
C PRO A 18 -16.50 -23.31 2.97
N ARG A 19 -16.08 -22.88 4.15
CA ARG A 19 -16.17 -21.53 4.74
C ARG A 19 -15.61 -20.39 3.85
N ALA A 20 -15.34 -20.66 2.56
CA ALA A 20 -14.73 -19.80 1.56
C ALA A 20 -15.65 -18.69 1.03
N TYR A 21 -16.91 -18.65 1.45
CA TYR A 21 -17.86 -17.59 1.08
C TYR A 21 -17.64 -16.24 1.83
N MET A 22 -16.47 -16.06 2.46
CA MET A 22 -16.05 -14.83 3.17
C MET A 22 -14.68 -14.27 2.76
N ALA A 23 -13.96 -14.83 1.80
CA ALA A 23 -12.51 -14.66 1.75
C ALA A 23 -11.98 -13.90 0.53
N HIS A 24 -12.50 -12.70 0.25
CA HIS A 24 -11.54 -11.72 -0.28
C HIS A 24 -10.58 -11.45 0.87
N GLU A 25 -9.28 -11.65 0.64
CA GLU A 25 -8.28 -11.13 1.55
C GLU A 25 -8.56 -9.63 1.76
N LEU A 26 -8.34 -9.13 2.98
CA LEU A 26 -8.47 -7.71 3.26
C LEU A 26 -7.07 -7.18 3.53
N SER A 27 -6.69 -6.12 2.83
CA SER A 27 -5.41 -5.46 3.04
C SER A 27 -5.60 -4.04 3.53
N LEU A 28 -4.56 -3.46 4.10
CA LEU A 28 -4.51 -2.04 4.47
C LEU A 28 -3.31 -1.39 3.76
N TYR A 29 -3.59 -0.33 3.01
CA TYR A 29 -2.58 0.56 2.44
C TYR A 29 -2.55 1.86 3.23
N VAL A 30 -1.35 2.30 3.59
CA VAL A 30 -1.12 3.58 4.25
C VAL A 30 -0.21 4.41 3.36
N HIS A 31 -0.70 5.58 2.97
CA HIS A 31 0.04 6.52 2.15
C HIS A 31 0.78 7.50 3.05
N TYR A 32 2.10 7.60 2.88
CA TYR A 32 2.94 8.59 3.55
C TYR A 32 3.51 9.55 2.49
N PRO A 33 3.13 10.85 2.45
CA PRO A 33 3.39 11.70 1.29
C PRO A 33 4.76 12.39 1.30
N PHE A 34 5.56 12.29 2.36
CA PHE A 34 6.76 13.13 2.48
C PHE A 34 8.02 12.46 1.91
N CYS A 35 8.80 13.26 1.19
CA CYS A 35 10.08 12.91 0.58
C CYS A 35 11.15 13.94 0.96
N VAL A 36 12.42 13.55 0.90
CA VAL A 36 13.53 14.52 0.95
C VAL A 36 13.55 15.36 -0.33
N HIS A 37 13.42 14.69 -1.47
CA HIS A 37 13.36 15.32 -2.79
C HIS A 37 12.38 14.55 -3.67
N LYS A 38 11.58 15.27 -4.47
CA LYS A 38 10.70 14.66 -5.48
C LYS A 38 11.53 14.29 -6.70
N CYS A 39 11.58 13.00 -7.02
CA CYS A 39 12.33 12.52 -8.19
C CYS A 39 11.64 13.02 -9.48
N PRO A 40 12.38 13.37 -10.54
CA PRO A 40 11.81 13.99 -11.74
C PRO A 40 10.79 13.12 -12.50
N TYR A 41 10.86 11.80 -12.32
CA TYR A 41 9.96 10.81 -12.92
C TYR A 41 8.79 10.42 -12.01
N CYS A 42 8.80 10.83 -10.74
CA CYS A 42 7.88 10.30 -9.74
C CYS A 42 6.49 10.94 -9.89
N ASP A 43 5.49 10.10 -10.18
CA ASP A 43 4.08 10.44 -10.28
C ASP A 43 3.32 10.26 -8.96
N PHE A 44 3.96 9.67 -7.94
CA PHE A 44 3.34 9.52 -6.63
C PHE A 44 2.99 10.89 -6.01
N ALA A 45 1.83 10.90 -5.35
CA ALA A 45 1.33 12.02 -4.54
C ALA A 45 2.28 12.27 -3.35
N SER A 46 3.34 13.03 -3.60
CA SER A 46 4.42 13.25 -2.65
C SER A 46 4.97 14.66 -2.71
N GLU A 47 5.48 15.12 -1.57
CA GLU A 47 5.99 16.47 -1.35
C GLU A 47 7.43 16.45 -0.83
N ALA A 48 8.25 17.37 -1.32
CA ALA A 48 9.68 17.47 -1.02
C ALA A 48 9.93 18.31 0.26
N GLU A 49 9.42 17.83 1.39
CA GLU A 49 9.42 18.56 2.66
C GLU A 49 10.54 18.12 3.63
N GLY A 50 11.30 17.08 3.31
CA GLY A 50 12.40 16.61 4.16
C GLY A 50 11.94 16.03 5.51
N LYS A 51 12.92 15.77 6.39
CA LYS A 51 12.71 15.17 7.71
C LYS A 51 12.15 16.21 8.67
N ASP A 52 10.98 15.94 9.25
CA ASP A 52 10.36 16.76 10.28
C ASP A 52 9.59 15.87 11.26
N ALA A 53 10.17 15.67 12.45
CA ALA A 53 9.59 14.79 13.46
C ALA A 53 8.25 15.31 14.03
N ALA A 54 8.04 16.63 14.08
CA ALA A 54 6.78 17.18 14.60
C ALA A 54 5.65 16.97 13.58
N ARG A 55 5.91 17.27 12.31
CA ARG A 55 4.98 16.98 11.21
C ARG A 55 4.66 15.50 11.13
N ASP A 56 5.67 14.64 11.19
CA ASP A 56 5.49 13.18 11.09
C ASP A 56 4.63 12.64 12.24
N HIS A 57 4.90 13.08 13.47
CA HIS A 57 4.08 12.72 14.65
C HIS A 57 2.61 13.12 14.47
N LEU A 58 2.37 14.34 14.00
CA LEU A 58 1.03 14.87 13.78
C LEU A 58 0.32 14.18 12.62
N TYR A 59 1.05 13.83 11.56
CA TYR A 59 0.52 13.03 10.46
C TYR A 59 0.07 11.64 10.95
N ILE A 60 0.86 11.01 11.80
CA ILE A 60 0.54 9.71 12.39
C ILE A 60 -0.67 9.82 13.32
N GLU A 61 -0.82 10.89 14.10
CA GLU A 61 -2.06 11.16 14.86
C GLU A 61 -3.30 11.20 13.96
N LEU A 62 -3.19 11.83 12.79
CA LEU A 62 -4.30 11.92 11.85
C LEU A 62 -4.63 10.55 11.24
N LEU A 63 -3.62 9.75 10.88
CA LEU A 63 -3.82 8.37 10.44
C LEU A 63 -4.51 7.51 11.50
N LEU A 64 -4.13 7.67 12.77
CA LEU A 64 -4.78 6.98 13.90
C LEU A 64 -6.24 7.39 14.07
N LYS A 65 -6.55 8.69 13.93
CA LYS A 65 -7.93 9.19 13.95
C LYS A 65 -8.72 8.62 12.77
N GLU A 66 -8.19 8.70 11.56
CA GLU A 66 -8.82 8.17 10.34
C GLU A 66 -9.09 6.66 10.47
N TRP A 67 -8.13 5.90 10.99
CA TRP A 67 -8.27 4.47 11.29
C TRP A 67 -9.44 4.19 12.23
N ARG A 68 -9.52 4.90 13.36
CA ARG A 68 -10.58 4.72 14.37
C ARG A 68 -11.98 5.06 13.82
N LEU A 69 -12.07 5.99 12.88
CA LEU A 69 -13.33 6.36 12.23
C LEU A 69 -13.75 5.35 11.17
N LYS A 70 -12.79 4.81 10.42
CA LYS A 70 -13.06 3.73 9.46
C LYS A 70 -13.29 2.39 10.17
N LEU A 71 -12.85 2.24 11.44
CA LEU A 71 -12.98 1.04 12.28
C LEU A 71 -14.34 0.36 12.19
N PRO A 72 -15.47 1.05 12.46
CA PRO A 72 -16.78 0.40 12.51
C PRO A 72 -17.24 -0.09 11.14
N LEU A 73 -16.83 0.57 10.05
CA LEU A 73 -17.20 0.20 8.68
C LEU A 73 -16.64 -1.17 8.29
N TRP A 74 -15.46 -1.53 8.82
CA TRP A 74 -14.82 -2.81 8.51
C TRP A 74 -14.94 -3.84 9.64
N ALA A 75 -14.99 -3.42 10.91
CA ALA A 75 -15.04 -4.32 12.07
C ALA A 75 -16.32 -5.18 12.08
N GLN A 76 -17.41 -4.67 11.49
CA GLN A 76 -18.66 -5.42 11.30
C GLN A 76 -18.50 -6.63 10.36
N ALA A 77 -17.47 -6.65 9.49
CA ALA A 77 -17.22 -7.77 8.58
C ALA A 77 -16.44 -8.93 9.22
N GLY A 78 -15.89 -8.77 10.43
CA GLY A 78 -15.12 -9.82 11.12
C GLY A 78 -13.85 -10.31 10.40
N ARG A 79 -13.43 -9.60 9.33
CA ARG A 79 -12.26 -9.94 8.50
C ARG A 79 -10.98 -9.49 9.18
N LYS A 80 -9.93 -10.29 9.07
CA LYS A 80 -8.57 -9.93 9.49
C LYS A 80 -7.80 -9.35 8.30
N LEU A 81 -6.93 -8.41 8.59
CA LEU A 81 -6.01 -7.82 7.63
C LEU A 81 -4.88 -8.81 7.34
N VAL A 82 -4.76 -9.29 6.11
CA VAL A 82 -3.69 -10.21 5.69
C VAL A 82 -2.40 -9.49 5.33
N SER A 83 -2.50 -8.19 5.02
CA SER A 83 -1.34 -7.35 4.76
C SER A 83 -1.57 -5.92 5.20
N LEU A 84 -0.49 -5.28 5.63
CA LEU A 84 -0.35 -3.83 5.81
C LEU A 84 0.83 -3.37 4.96
N TYR A 85 0.61 -2.37 4.10
CA TYR A 85 1.64 -1.83 3.23
C TYR A 85 1.73 -0.31 3.42
N ILE A 86 2.93 0.16 3.79
CA ILE A 86 3.21 1.58 3.95
C ILE A 86 4.10 2.04 2.79
N GLY A 87 3.53 2.89 1.93
CA GLY A 87 4.19 3.39 0.72
C GLY A 87 3.88 4.86 0.45
N GLY A 88 4.19 5.32 -0.76
CA GLY A 88 3.89 6.67 -1.22
C GLY A 88 5.16 7.47 -1.50
N GLY A 89 5.43 8.50 -0.69
CA GLY A 89 6.66 9.26 -0.70
C GLY A 89 7.85 8.43 -0.20
N THR A 90 8.36 8.73 1.00
CA THR A 90 9.47 7.97 1.60
C THR A 90 9.13 7.60 3.05
N PRO A 91 8.35 6.53 3.30
CA PRO A 91 7.94 6.13 4.65
C PRO A 91 9.09 5.96 5.65
N SER A 92 10.25 5.48 5.18
CA SER A 92 11.47 5.36 5.99
C SER A 92 12.08 6.68 6.50
N LEU A 93 11.55 7.84 6.08
CA LEU A 93 11.92 9.15 6.61
C LEU A 93 11.32 9.39 8.01
N CYS A 94 10.13 8.83 8.24
CA CYS A 94 9.43 8.87 9.51
C CYS A 94 10.10 7.94 10.52
N GLU A 95 10.16 8.37 11.78
CA GLU A 95 10.89 7.63 12.82
C GLU A 95 10.19 6.32 13.17
N PRO A 96 10.92 5.19 13.33
CA PRO A 96 10.31 3.87 13.51
C PRO A 96 9.29 3.78 14.66
N ARG A 97 9.51 4.55 15.73
CA ARG A 97 8.58 4.61 16.86
C ARG A 97 7.19 5.10 16.49
N GLU A 98 7.06 6.02 15.53
CA GLU A 98 5.76 6.56 15.14
C GLU A 98 4.96 5.50 14.36
N TRP A 99 5.63 4.75 13.49
CA TRP A 99 5.02 3.57 12.86
C TRP A 99 4.62 2.52 13.89
N GLY A 100 5.42 2.31 14.95
CA GLY A 100 5.06 1.44 16.07
C GLY A 100 3.70 1.79 16.68
N ARG A 101 3.39 3.09 16.82
CA ARG A 101 2.10 3.56 17.36
C ARG A 101 0.91 3.17 16.46
N LEU A 102 1.09 3.28 15.14
CA LEU A 102 0.10 2.81 14.17
C LEU A 102 -0.06 1.28 14.23
N LEU A 103 1.05 0.54 14.31
CA LEU A 103 1.04 -0.91 14.41
C LEU A 103 0.38 -1.41 15.70
N ASP A 104 0.54 -0.71 16.82
CA ASP A 104 -0.13 -1.04 18.09
C ASP A 104 -1.67 -0.97 17.95
N GLU A 105 -2.19 -0.01 17.18
CA GLU A 105 -3.63 0.21 16.98
C GLU A 105 -4.23 -0.71 15.90
N VAL A 106 -3.47 -1.02 14.86
CA VAL A 106 -3.89 -1.92 13.77
C VAL A 106 -3.68 -3.40 14.15
N GLY A 107 -2.69 -3.68 15.00
CA GLY A 107 -2.23 -5.01 15.40
C GLY A 107 -3.32 -6.00 15.80
N PRO A 108 -4.31 -5.62 16.64
CA PRO A 108 -5.43 -6.49 17.01
C PRO A 108 -6.25 -7.01 15.82
N TYR A 109 -6.15 -6.39 14.66
CA TYR A 109 -6.93 -6.67 13.45
C TYR A 109 -6.13 -7.33 12.34
N LEU A 110 -4.81 -7.42 12.50
CA LEU A 110 -3.95 -8.21 11.61
C LEU A 110 -4.20 -9.70 11.79
N ALA A 111 -4.08 -10.45 10.70
CA ALA A 111 -3.95 -11.89 10.73
C ALA A 111 -2.63 -12.28 11.45
N PRO A 112 -2.55 -13.44 12.11
CA PRO A 112 -1.33 -13.85 12.83
C PRO A 112 -0.07 -13.91 11.95
N ASP A 113 -0.24 -14.16 10.65
CA ASP A 113 0.81 -14.28 9.64
C ASP A 113 0.82 -13.11 8.65
N ALA A 114 0.21 -11.97 9.02
CA ALA A 114 0.09 -10.83 8.12
C ALA A 114 1.46 -10.32 7.64
N GLU A 115 1.54 -9.99 6.36
CA GLU A 115 2.72 -9.30 5.80
C GLU A 115 2.64 -7.81 6.11
N ILE A 116 3.69 -7.27 6.73
CA ILE A 116 3.79 -5.86 7.14
C ILE A 116 4.98 -5.26 6.41
N SER A 117 4.67 -4.51 5.34
CA SER A 117 5.62 -3.94 4.39
C SER A 117 5.85 -2.45 4.63
N LEU A 118 7.10 -2.02 4.43
CA LEU A 118 7.45 -0.60 4.36
C LEU A 118 8.41 -0.33 3.20
N GLU A 119 8.19 0.80 2.51
CA GLU A 119 9.10 1.31 1.49
C GLU A 119 10.20 2.19 2.08
N ALA A 120 11.42 1.96 1.62
CA ALA A 120 12.62 2.65 2.07
C ALA A 120 13.45 3.20 0.91
N ASN A 121 14.07 4.35 1.14
CA ASN A 121 15.07 4.93 0.26
C ASN A 121 16.46 4.69 0.88
N PRO A 122 17.48 4.26 0.12
CA PRO A 122 18.82 4.09 0.66
C PRO A 122 19.36 5.34 1.38
N GLY A 123 19.00 6.53 0.92
CA GLY A 123 19.46 7.80 1.52
C GLY A 123 18.76 8.18 2.84
N THR A 124 17.80 7.41 3.32
CA THR A 124 17.02 7.71 4.54
C THR A 124 17.11 6.64 5.62
N VAL A 125 17.87 5.56 5.39
CA VAL A 125 18.00 4.44 6.34
C VAL A 125 19.44 4.11 6.65
N ASP A 126 19.69 3.71 7.89
CA ASP A 126 20.91 3.03 8.32
C ASP A 126 20.55 1.69 9.02
N GLU A 127 21.57 0.96 9.47
CA GLU A 127 21.37 -0.33 10.15
C GLU A 127 20.56 -0.18 11.46
N SER A 128 20.69 0.94 12.19
CA SER A 128 19.94 1.15 13.44
C SER A 128 18.46 1.35 13.15
N CYS A 129 18.14 2.24 12.20
CA CYS A 129 16.78 2.50 11.75
C CYS A 129 16.10 1.20 11.27
N LEU A 130 16.79 0.40 10.45
CA LEU A 130 16.23 -0.87 9.94
C LEU A 130 16.02 -1.89 11.06
N ARG A 131 16.92 -1.97 12.05
CA ARG A 131 16.73 -2.83 13.24
C ARG A 131 15.51 -2.40 14.05
N GLU A 132 15.31 -1.10 14.21
CA GLU A 132 14.15 -0.55 14.92
C GLU A 132 12.85 -0.82 14.15
N LEU A 133 12.82 -0.63 12.84
CA LEU A 133 11.68 -0.98 11.99
C LEU A 133 11.33 -2.47 12.11
N HIS A 134 12.34 -3.35 12.02
CA HIS A 134 12.11 -4.78 12.22
C HIS A 134 11.58 -5.08 13.64
N ALA A 135 12.11 -4.40 14.67
CA ALA A 135 11.70 -4.60 16.06
C ALA A 135 10.27 -4.14 16.35
N VAL A 136 9.78 -3.07 15.70
CA VAL A 136 8.38 -2.62 15.87
C VAL A 136 7.36 -3.50 15.15
N GLY A 137 7.81 -4.40 14.26
CA GLY A 137 6.97 -5.44 13.68
C GLY A 137 6.96 -5.52 12.16
N PHE A 138 7.67 -4.65 11.44
CA PHE A 138 7.80 -4.80 9.99
C PHE A 138 8.55 -6.10 9.66
N ASN A 139 7.97 -6.91 8.78
CA ASN A 139 8.51 -8.20 8.40
C ASN A 139 8.84 -8.30 6.89
N ARG A 140 8.52 -7.25 6.12
CA ARG A 140 8.94 -7.05 4.73
C ARG A 140 9.43 -5.61 4.53
N ILE A 141 10.50 -5.45 3.74
CA ILE A 141 11.04 -4.13 3.36
C ILE A 141 11.26 -4.06 1.85
N SER A 142 10.89 -2.94 1.24
CA SER A 142 11.11 -2.63 -0.17
C SER A 142 12.10 -1.48 -0.31
N ILE A 143 13.25 -1.68 -0.94
CA ILE A 143 14.27 -0.63 -1.10
C ILE A 143 14.30 -0.11 -2.52
N GLY A 144 13.97 1.17 -2.67
CA GLY A 144 13.97 1.92 -3.91
C GLY A 144 15.38 2.22 -4.44
N VAL A 145 16.11 1.22 -4.94
CA VAL A 145 17.48 1.40 -5.45
C VAL A 145 17.50 2.07 -6.82
N GLN A 146 16.62 1.62 -7.71
CA GLN A 146 16.44 2.05 -9.10
C GLN A 146 17.60 1.68 -10.04
N SER A 147 18.85 1.91 -9.63
CA SER A 147 20.05 1.48 -10.37
C SER A 147 21.26 1.41 -9.44
N PHE A 148 22.26 0.59 -9.77
CA PHE A 148 23.58 0.56 -9.16
C PHE A 148 24.61 1.35 -9.98
N ASN A 149 24.16 2.16 -10.94
CA ASN A 149 25.00 3.03 -11.75
C ASN A 149 24.86 4.50 -11.30
N ASP A 150 25.92 5.08 -10.74
CA ASP A 150 25.90 6.46 -10.23
C ASP A 150 25.53 7.52 -11.29
N ARG A 151 25.86 7.28 -12.57
CA ARG A 151 25.48 8.20 -13.65
C ARG A 151 23.98 8.14 -13.92
N ALA A 152 23.39 6.95 -13.85
CA ALA A 152 21.95 6.76 -13.99
C ALA A 152 21.20 7.36 -12.79
N LEU A 153 21.66 7.08 -11.56
CA LEU A 153 21.10 7.64 -10.32
C LEU A 153 21.09 9.18 -10.34
N LYS A 154 22.19 9.80 -10.78
CA LYS A 154 22.26 11.26 -10.93
C LYS A 154 21.24 11.80 -11.94
N ARG A 155 21.04 11.12 -13.07
CA ARG A 155 20.02 11.52 -14.06
C ARG A 155 18.60 11.35 -13.53
N LEU A 156 18.37 10.31 -12.74
CA LEU A 156 17.11 10.04 -12.05
C LEU A 156 16.85 10.99 -10.86
N GLY A 157 17.78 11.90 -10.53
CA GLY A 157 17.64 12.80 -9.39
C GLY A 157 17.63 12.08 -8.04
N ARG A 158 18.22 10.88 -7.96
CA ARG A 158 18.31 10.13 -6.71
C ARG A 158 19.27 10.80 -5.74
N ILE A 159 18.92 10.73 -4.46
CA ILE A 159 19.68 11.34 -3.35
C ILE A 159 20.81 10.44 -2.83
N HIS A 160 20.91 9.23 -3.38
CA HIS A 160 21.85 8.19 -2.99
C HIS A 160 22.74 7.77 -4.16
N ASN A 161 23.90 7.20 -3.85
CA ASN A 161 24.79 6.55 -4.82
C ASN A 161 24.76 5.01 -4.71
N SER A 162 25.48 4.32 -5.59
CA SER A 162 25.53 2.85 -5.64
C SER A 162 26.11 2.20 -4.38
N GLU A 163 27.07 2.84 -3.71
CA GLU A 163 27.66 2.37 -2.45
C GLU A 163 26.63 2.41 -1.33
N GLU A 164 25.91 3.53 -1.20
CA GLU A 164 24.83 3.71 -0.23
C GLU A 164 23.67 2.74 -0.48
N ALA A 165 23.29 2.53 -1.75
CA ALA A 165 22.29 1.52 -2.14
C ALA A 165 22.71 0.11 -1.68
N THR A 166 23.96 -0.27 -1.96
CA THR A 166 24.52 -1.56 -1.55
C THR A 166 24.53 -1.69 -0.02
N ALA A 167 24.98 -0.64 0.69
CA ALA A 167 25.03 -0.61 2.15
C ALA A 167 23.64 -0.77 2.77
N ALA A 168 22.62 -0.08 2.26
CA ALA A 168 21.23 -0.18 2.73
C ALA A 168 20.67 -1.59 2.56
N CYS A 169 20.93 -2.24 1.43
CA CYS A 169 20.51 -3.62 1.17
C CYS A 169 21.17 -4.61 2.15
N ILE A 170 22.49 -4.45 2.39
CA ILE A 170 23.21 -5.27 3.37
C ILE A 170 22.68 -5.02 4.79
N ALA A 171 22.40 -3.77 5.14
CA ALA A 171 21.88 -3.38 6.45
C ALA A 171 20.48 -3.98 6.70
N ALA A 172 19.61 -4.02 5.69
CA ALA A 172 18.28 -4.63 5.81
C ALA A 172 18.35 -6.11 6.17
N ARG A 173 19.25 -6.86 5.51
CA ARG A 173 19.48 -8.27 5.86
C ARG A 173 20.04 -8.45 7.26
N LYS A 174 21.03 -7.62 7.64
CA LYS A 174 21.60 -7.64 9.00
C LYS A 174 20.58 -7.29 10.09
N ALA A 175 19.59 -6.45 9.77
CA ALA A 175 18.51 -6.09 10.68
C ALA A 175 17.53 -7.23 10.94
N GLY A 176 17.50 -8.26 10.09
CA GLY A 176 16.68 -9.46 10.27
C GLY A 176 15.61 -9.66 9.19
N PHE A 177 15.47 -8.75 8.23
CA PHE A 177 14.49 -8.90 7.16
C PHE A 177 14.80 -10.11 6.27
N THR A 178 13.91 -11.11 6.30
CA THR A 178 13.99 -12.29 5.44
C THR A 178 13.11 -12.19 4.18
N ASN A 179 12.19 -11.22 4.14
CA ASN A 179 11.39 -10.86 2.98
C ASN A 179 11.82 -9.47 2.52
N PHE A 180 12.77 -9.45 1.59
CA PHE A 180 13.52 -8.27 1.20
C PHE A 180 13.42 -8.04 -0.30
N ASN A 181 12.85 -6.89 -0.68
CA ASN A 181 12.73 -6.45 -2.06
C ASN A 181 13.73 -5.35 -2.43
N ILE A 182 14.24 -5.42 -3.66
CA ILE A 182 14.96 -4.32 -4.32
C ILE A 182 14.15 -3.88 -5.54
N ASP A 183 13.83 -2.58 -5.62
CA ASP A 183 13.23 -1.97 -6.79
C ASP A 183 14.32 -1.51 -7.76
N LEU A 184 14.23 -1.96 -9.02
CA LEU A 184 15.13 -1.61 -10.11
C LEU A 184 14.34 -1.12 -11.33
N MET A 185 14.86 -0.08 -11.96
CA MET A 185 14.33 0.45 -13.20
C MET A 185 15.20 0.06 -14.39
N HIS A 186 14.57 -0.25 -15.52
CA HIS A 186 15.23 -0.35 -16.82
C HIS A 186 14.67 0.67 -17.82
N GLY A 187 15.26 0.74 -19.02
CA GLY A 187 14.92 1.78 -19.99
C GLY A 187 15.39 3.17 -19.58
N LEU A 188 16.39 3.27 -18.70
CA LEU A 188 16.87 4.55 -18.18
C LEU A 188 17.57 5.39 -19.27
N PRO A 189 17.64 6.73 -19.13
CA PRO A 189 18.32 7.57 -20.12
C PRO A 189 19.78 7.12 -20.32
N GLN A 190 20.14 6.87 -21.58
CA GLN A 190 21.47 6.36 -21.99
C GLN A 190 21.84 4.98 -21.41
N GLN A 191 20.86 4.17 -21.00
CA GLN A 191 21.10 2.80 -20.55
C GLN A 191 21.14 1.86 -21.77
N ASP A 192 22.16 1.02 -21.82
CA ASP A 192 22.25 -0.11 -22.75
C ASP A 192 21.92 -1.43 -22.02
N ALA A 193 21.81 -2.52 -22.78
CA ALA A 193 21.54 -3.84 -22.23
C ALA A 193 22.59 -4.30 -21.22
N ALA A 194 23.87 -3.98 -21.44
CA ALA A 194 24.94 -4.36 -20.54
C ALA A 194 24.80 -3.67 -19.16
N ALA A 195 24.43 -2.40 -19.14
CA ALA A 195 24.20 -1.64 -17.91
C ALA A 195 22.95 -2.14 -17.15
N ALA A 196 21.83 -2.39 -17.84
CA ALA A 196 20.63 -2.92 -17.20
C ALA A 196 20.87 -4.32 -16.58
N VAL A 197 21.57 -5.20 -17.31
CA VAL A 197 21.96 -6.53 -16.81
C VAL A 197 22.95 -6.41 -15.64
N ALA A 198 23.84 -5.40 -15.63
CA ALA A 198 24.74 -5.17 -14.51
C ALA A 198 23.98 -4.78 -13.23
N ASP A 199 22.93 -3.96 -13.34
CA ASP A 199 22.06 -3.60 -12.20
C ASP A 199 21.37 -4.85 -11.62
N LEU A 200 20.82 -5.72 -12.47
CA LEU A 200 20.23 -6.99 -12.03
C LEU A 200 21.26 -7.90 -11.33
N ARG A 201 22.45 -8.05 -11.91
CA ARG A 201 23.53 -8.86 -11.28
C ARG A 201 23.93 -8.32 -9.92
N ALA A 202 23.99 -6.99 -9.77
CA ALA A 202 24.29 -6.36 -8.49
C ALA A 202 23.20 -6.66 -7.45
N ALA A 203 21.92 -6.54 -7.81
CA ALA A 203 20.82 -6.88 -6.90
C ALA A 203 20.81 -8.36 -6.51
N LEU A 204 21.05 -9.27 -7.46
CA LEU A 204 21.13 -10.71 -7.19
C LEU A 204 22.30 -11.05 -6.25
N ALA A 205 23.43 -10.36 -6.38
CA ALA A 205 24.59 -10.54 -5.50
C ALA A 205 24.35 -10.08 -4.05
N LEU A 206 23.25 -9.36 -3.78
CA LEU A 206 22.85 -8.93 -2.44
C LEU A 206 21.90 -9.92 -1.74
N ASP A 207 21.62 -11.06 -2.37
CA ASP A 207 20.68 -12.09 -1.92
C ASP A 207 19.29 -11.52 -1.56
N CYS A 208 18.76 -10.64 -2.40
CA CYS A 208 17.34 -10.26 -2.29
C CYS A 208 16.43 -11.47 -2.51
N THR A 209 15.25 -11.47 -1.89
CA THR A 209 14.26 -12.54 -2.05
C THR A 209 13.14 -12.16 -3.01
N HIS A 210 13.01 -10.87 -3.30
CA HIS A 210 12.07 -10.29 -4.22
C HIS A 210 12.74 -9.16 -5.01
N LEU A 211 12.31 -8.97 -6.25
CA LEU A 211 12.72 -7.88 -7.13
C LEU A 211 11.49 -7.26 -7.76
N SER A 212 11.38 -5.93 -7.69
CA SER A 212 10.52 -5.19 -8.61
C SER A 212 11.42 -4.70 -9.74
N TRP A 213 11.23 -5.20 -10.96
CA TRP A 213 12.00 -4.80 -12.13
C TRP A 213 11.06 -4.31 -13.22
N TYR A 214 11.13 -3.03 -13.52
CA TYR A 214 10.14 -2.34 -14.35
C TYR A 214 10.76 -1.23 -15.21
N GLU A 215 10.10 -0.89 -16.31
CA GLU A 215 10.56 0.16 -17.21
C GLU A 215 10.29 1.55 -16.63
N LEU A 216 11.18 2.51 -16.89
CA LEU A 216 10.90 3.92 -16.67
C LEU A 216 9.78 4.41 -17.60
N THR A 217 8.60 4.64 -17.03
CA THR A 217 7.48 5.28 -17.73
C THR A 217 7.50 6.80 -17.52
N LEU A 218 7.13 7.57 -18.55
CA LEU A 218 7.04 9.03 -18.48
C LEU A 218 5.58 9.45 -18.31
N GLU A 219 5.23 9.96 -17.13
CA GLU A 219 3.87 10.36 -16.80
C GLU A 219 3.64 11.86 -17.04
N GLU A 220 2.51 12.24 -17.65
CA GLU A 220 2.16 13.61 -18.10
C GLU A 220 2.22 14.65 -16.96
N GLY A 221 2.00 14.22 -15.71
CA GLY A 221 2.06 15.07 -14.51
C GLY A 221 3.46 15.28 -13.89
N THR A 222 4.52 14.76 -14.51
CA THR A 222 5.87 14.75 -13.92
C THR A 222 6.84 15.70 -14.63
N TYR A 223 7.99 15.99 -14.01
CA TYR A 223 9.01 16.81 -14.66
C TYR A 223 9.54 16.14 -15.93
N PHE A 224 9.74 14.82 -15.93
CA PHE A 224 10.12 14.08 -17.13
C PHE A 224 8.97 13.98 -18.15
N GLY A 225 7.71 13.97 -17.75
CA GLY A 225 6.59 14.12 -18.69
C GLY A 225 6.65 15.43 -19.46
N ALA A 226 6.93 16.54 -18.76
CA ALA A 226 7.07 17.87 -19.37
C ALA A 226 8.42 18.07 -20.11
N HIS A 227 9.49 17.43 -19.64
CA HIS A 227 10.85 17.55 -20.17
C HIS A 227 11.45 16.15 -20.41
N PRO A 228 10.96 15.44 -21.44
CA PRO A 228 11.32 14.04 -21.66
C PRO A 228 12.82 13.88 -21.94
N PRO A 229 13.53 13.05 -21.17
CA PRO A 229 14.89 12.69 -21.50
C PRO A 229 14.93 11.79 -22.75
N VAL A 230 16.09 11.66 -23.36
CA VAL A 230 16.29 10.69 -24.44
C VAL A 230 16.35 9.29 -23.82
N LEU A 231 15.33 8.47 -24.09
CA LEU A 231 15.25 7.07 -23.69
C LEU A 231 15.87 6.15 -24.76
N PRO A 232 16.23 4.90 -24.39
CA PRO A 232 16.69 3.90 -25.36
C PRO A 232 15.66 3.63 -26.46
N GLU A 233 16.13 3.28 -27.65
CA GLU A 233 15.25 2.84 -28.75
C GLU A 233 14.63 1.47 -28.44
N GLU A 234 13.51 1.16 -29.08
CA GLU A 234 12.73 -0.08 -28.87
C GLU A 234 13.57 -1.36 -28.97
N ASN A 235 14.48 -1.44 -29.96
CA ASN A 235 15.37 -2.60 -30.08
C ASN A 235 16.29 -2.79 -28.86
N VAL A 236 16.73 -1.69 -28.23
CA VAL A 236 17.56 -1.75 -27.02
C VAL A 236 16.71 -2.17 -25.81
N LEU A 237 15.48 -1.70 -25.72
CA LEU A 237 14.53 -2.12 -24.67
C LEU A 237 14.24 -3.62 -24.77
N LEU A 238 13.97 -4.12 -25.98
CA LEU A 238 13.79 -5.55 -26.22
C LEU A 238 15.03 -6.37 -25.84
N ASP A 239 16.23 -5.89 -26.17
CA ASP A 239 17.49 -6.55 -25.77
C ASP A 239 17.67 -6.56 -24.24
N ILE A 240 17.28 -5.47 -23.55
CA ILE A 240 17.30 -5.37 -22.09
C ILE A 240 16.37 -6.40 -21.46
N GLU A 241 15.10 -6.43 -21.88
CA GLU A 241 14.08 -7.33 -21.35
C GLU A 241 14.47 -8.80 -21.55
N GLN A 242 14.86 -9.18 -22.76
CA GLN A 242 15.23 -10.56 -23.08
C GLN A 242 16.43 -11.04 -22.26
N GLN A 243 17.47 -10.21 -22.12
CA GLN A 243 18.64 -10.57 -21.33
C GLN A 243 18.36 -10.60 -19.83
N GLY A 244 17.54 -9.68 -19.33
CA GLY A 244 17.16 -9.64 -17.93
C GLY A 244 16.25 -10.79 -17.53
N TRP A 245 15.24 -11.14 -18.33
CA TRP A 245 14.41 -12.33 -18.11
C TRP A 245 15.26 -13.61 -18.10
N ALA A 246 16.15 -13.77 -19.09
CA ALA A 246 17.04 -14.93 -19.13
C ALA A 246 17.95 -15.03 -17.88
N LEU A 247 18.42 -13.89 -17.36
CA LEU A 247 19.22 -13.85 -16.13
C LEU A 247 18.38 -14.19 -14.89
N LEU A 248 17.18 -13.62 -14.76
CA LEU A 248 16.29 -13.84 -13.61
C LEU A 248 15.79 -15.29 -13.57
N ASP A 249 15.43 -15.85 -14.72
CA ASP A 249 15.05 -17.27 -14.84
C ASP A 249 16.22 -18.19 -14.42
N GLN A 250 17.45 -17.90 -14.88
CA GLN A 250 18.64 -18.65 -14.46
C GLN A 250 18.94 -18.53 -12.96
N ALA A 251 18.62 -17.39 -12.36
CA ALA A 251 18.76 -17.15 -10.93
C ALA A 251 17.62 -17.75 -10.08
N GLY A 252 16.60 -18.35 -10.71
CA GLY A 252 15.47 -18.98 -10.02
C GLY A 252 14.39 -17.99 -9.54
N PHE A 253 14.37 -16.78 -10.09
CA PHE A 253 13.33 -15.79 -9.82
C PHE A 253 12.12 -16.02 -10.71
N GLU A 254 10.97 -16.27 -10.10
CA GLU A 254 9.70 -16.38 -10.80
C GLU A 254 9.07 -15.01 -11.02
N HIS A 255 8.84 -14.67 -12.30
CA HIS A 255 7.97 -13.55 -12.72
C HIS A 255 6.50 -13.90 -12.48
N TYR A 256 5.89 -13.28 -11.47
CA TYR A 256 4.52 -13.60 -11.02
C TYR A 256 3.51 -12.49 -11.30
N GLU A 257 3.95 -11.23 -11.35
CA GLU A 257 3.15 -10.07 -11.72
C GLU A 257 3.95 -9.12 -12.62
N VAL A 258 3.30 -8.15 -13.27
CA VAL A 258 3.88 -7.21 -14.24
C VAL A 258 5.33 -6.80 -13.96
N SER A 259 5.63 -6.34 -12.75
CA SER A 259 6.94 -5.86 -12.34
C SER A 259 7.62 -6.79 -11.33
N GLY A 260 6.91 -7.78 -10.80
CA GLY A 260 7.30 -8.52 -9.60
C GLY A 260 7.91 -9.88 -9.91
N TYR A 261 9.11 -10.07 -9.36
CA TYR A 261 9.88 -11.29 -9.43
C TYR A 261 10.21 -11.75 -8.01
N ASN A 262 10.20 -13.06 -7.78
CA ASN A 262 10.42 -13.58 -6.44
C ASN A 262 11.19 -14.90 -6.46
N LEU A 263 12.05 -15.10 -5.47
CA LEU A 263 12.83 -16.31 -5.35
C LEU A 263 11.95 -17.49 -4.95
N GLU A 264 12.00 -18.58 -5.72
CA GLU A 264 11.33 -19.86 -5.42
C GLU A 264 9.79 -19.80 -5.26
N GLY A 265 9.12 -18.76 -5.77
CA GLY A 265 7.65 -18.63 -5.67
C GLY A 265 7.13 -18.31 -4.27
N LYS A 266 8.03 -18.08 -3.29
CA LYS A 266 7.71 -17.97 -1.86
C LYS A 266 7.49 -16.53 -1.37
N TYR A 267 8.12 -15.56 -2.03
CA TYR A 267 8.24 -14.19 -1.51
C TYR A 267 7.40 -13.17 -2.28
N ARG A 268 6.31 -13.62 -2.91
CA ARG A 268 5.36 -12.74 -3.58
C ARG A 268 4.78 -11.73 -2.58
N CYS A 269 4.73 -10.46 -2.96
CA CYS A 269 4.14 -9.41 -2.13
C CYS A 269 2.64 -9.68 -1.96
N ARG A 270 2.20 -9.99 -0.74
CA ARG A 270 0.80 -10.34 -0.45
C ARG A 270 -0.13 -9.16 -0.72
N HIS A 271 0.33 -7.94 -0.42
CA HIS A 271 -0.45 -6.73 -0.70
C HIS A 271 -0.72 -6.55 -2.21
N ASN A 272 0.34 -6.66 -3.02
CA ASN A 272 0.22 -6.54 -4.48
C ASN A 272 -0.65 -7.66 -5.06
N LEU A 273 -0.48 -8.90 -4.57
CA LEU A 273 -1.33 -10.01 -4.98
C LEU A 273 -2.81 -9.76 -4.69
N ASN A 274 -3.14 -9.30 -3.47
CA ASN A 274 -4.52 -8.97 -3.12
C ASN A 274 -5.08 -7.87 -4.04
N TYR A 275 -4.28 -6.85 -4.37
CA TYR A 275 -4.66 -5.80 -5.31
C TYR A 275 -4.92 -6.38 -6.73
N TRP A 276 -3.98 -7.14 -7.28
CA TRP A 276 -4.09 -7.74 -8.62
C TRP A 276 -5.19 -8.79 -8.72
N LEU A 277 -5.49 -9.51 -7.65
CA LEU A 277 -6.62 -10.43 -7.58
C LEU A 277 -7.96 -9.71 -7.45
N TYR A 278 -8.00 -8.37 -7.53
CA TYR A 278 -9.20 -7.58 -7.34
C TYR A 278 -9.85 -7.83 -5.96
N GLY A 279 -9.00 -8.09 -4.95
CA GLY A 279 -9.38 -8.22 -3.54
C GLY A 279 -9.73 -6.87 -2.93
N ASP A 280 -10.12 -6.87 -1.65
CA ASP A 280 -10.47 -5.62 -0.98
C ASP A 280 -9.27 -5.06 -0.22
N TYR A 281 -9.19 -3.74 -0.17
CA TYR A 281 -8.19 -3.06 0.64
C TYR A 281 -8.72 -1.72 1.13
N LEU A 282 -8.33 -1.40 2.36
CA LEU A 282 -8.56 -0.10 3.00
C LEU A 282 -7.40 0.84 2.68
N GLY A 283 -7.71 2.13 2.55
CA GLY A 283 -6.71 3.18 2.40
C GLY A 283 -6.73 4.13 3.60
N LEU A 284 -5.55 4.56 4.06
CA LEU A 284 -5.38 5.63 5.04
C LEU A 284 -4.35 6.64 4.54
N GLY A 285 -4.62 7.93 4.72
CA GLY A 285 -3.72 9.01 4.30
C GLY A 285 -4.12 9.74 3.02
N ALA A 286 -3.34 10.77 2.70
CA ALA A 286 -3.69 11.91 1.83
C ALA A 286 -3.95 11.60 0.34
N ALA A 287 -3.58 10.40 -0.09
CA ALA A 287 -3.77 9.93 -1.47
C ALA A 287 -4.05 8.42 -1.50
N ALA A 288 -4.43 7.85 -0.35
CA ALA A 288 -4.66 6.44 -0.24
C ALA A 288 -5.95 6.07 -0.95
N HIS A 289 -5.82 5.16 -1.90
CA HIS A 289 -6.97 4.54 -2.53
C HIS A 289 -7.50 3.42 -1.65
N GLN A 290 -8.79 3.13 -1.80
CA GLN A 290 -9.40 1.96 -1.19
C GLN A 290 -10.39 1.34 -2.17
N LYS A 291 -10.56 0.02 -2.11
CA LYS A 291 -11.57 -0.71 -2.87
C LYS A 291 -12.24 -1.70 -1.95
N LEU A 292 -13.56 -1.59 -1.84
CA LEU A 292 -14.38 -2.47 -1.02
C LEU A 292 -15.50 -3.08 -1.86
N THR A 293 -15.74 -4.37 -1.67
CA THR A 293 -16.84 -5.11 -2.31
C THR A 293 -17.99 -5.28 -1.33
N PHE A 294 -19.17 -4.79 -1.70
CA PHE A 294 -20.42 -5.05 -0.98
C PHE A 294 -21.31 -5.96 -1.83
N MET A 295 -21.48 -7.19 -1.38
CA MET A 295 -22.43 -8.14 -1.97
C MET A 295 -23.77 -8.01 -1.24
N SER A 296 -24.87 -7.79 -1.97
CA SER A 296 -26.19 -7.88 -1.34
C SER A 296 -26.53 -9.34 -1.05
N GLU A 297 -26.88 -9.66 0.19
CA GLU A 297 -27.22 -11.03 0.61
C GLU A 297 -28.37 -11.62 -0.22
N GLU A 298 -29.39 -10.81 -0.53
CA GLU A 298 -30.58 -11.24 -1.26
C GLU A 298 -30.30 -11.60 -2.74
N LYS A 299 -29.35 -10.94 -3.41
CA LYS A 299 -29.02 -11.23 -4.83
C LYS A 299 -27.87 -12.22 -5.00
N THR A 300 -26.98 -12.39 -4.02
CA THR A 300 -25.98 -13.49 -4.07
C THR A 300 -26.68 -14.85 -4.06
N ALA A 301 -27.75 -14.97 -3.27
CA ALA A 301 -28.65 -16.12 -3.32
C ALA A 301 -29.35 -16.23 -4.69
N ALA A 302 -29.75 -15.11 -5.31
CA ALA A 302 -30.38 -15.08 -6.64
C ALA A 302 -29.41 -15.40 -7.79
N ALA A 303 -28.14 -14.99 -7.74
CA ALA A 303 -27.10 -15.26 -8.73
C ALA A 303 -26.64 -16.71 -8.65
N LEU A 304 -26.48 -17.26 -7.44
CA LEU A 304 -26.30 -18.70 -7.21
C LEU A 304 -27.54 -19.49 -7.67
N HIS A 305 -28.74 -18.95 -7.47
CA HIS A 305 -29.97 -19.52 -8.01
C HIS A 305 -30.06 -19.46 -9.54
N SER A 306 -29.64 -18.37 -10.19
CA SER A 306 -29.61 -18.24 -11.66
C SER A 306 -28.57 -19.18 -12.27
N TYR A 307 -27.40 -19.32 -11.65
CA TYR A 307 -26.38 -20.31 -12.03
C TYR A 307 -26.87 -21.76 -11.82
N ALA A 308 -27.66 -22.01 -10.78
CA ALA A 308 -28.34 -23.30 -10.55
C ALA A 308 -29.59 -23.51 -11.44
N ALA A 309 -30.22 -22.44 -11.92
CA ALA A 309 -31.39 -22.46 -12.80
C ALA A 309 -31.01 -22.68 -14.27
N GLU A 310 -29.87 -22.16 -14.73
CA GLU A 310 -29.23 -22.55 -16.00
C GLU A 310 -28.84 -24.04 -16.02
N LYS A 311 -28.72 -24.67 -14.84
CA LYS A 311 -28.50 -26.11 -14.65
C LYS A 311 -29.74 -26.88 -14.15
N GLY A 312 -30.90 -26.23 -14.12
CA GLY A 312 -32.22 -26.88 -13.94
C GLY A 312 -32.54 -27.44 -12.56
N LYS A 313 -32.18 -26.79 -11.44
CA LYS A 313 -32.63 -27.24 -10.10
C LYS A 313 -33.16 -26.12 -9.17
N LEU A 314 -34.47 -26.23 -8.91
CA LEU A 314 -35.26 -25.94 -7.70
C LEU A 314 -35.73 -24.52 -7.33
N SER A 315 -36.93 -24.53 -6.75
CA SER A 315 -37.89 -23.46 -6.50
C SER A 315 -38.07 -23.13 -5.00
N SER A 316 -38.23 -21.83 -4.74
CA SER A 316 -38.98 -21.16 -3.64
C SER A 316 -38.64 -21.41 -2.17
N VAL A 317 -38.10 -20.38 -1.48
CA VAL A 317 -38.42 -20.04 -0.08
C VAL A 317 -38.45 -18.50 0.06
N GLY A 318 -39.47 -17.99 0.76
CA GLY A 318 -39.84 -16.57 0.84
C GLY A 318 -39.25 -15.78 2.01
N SER A 319 -39.28 -14.47 1.83
CA SER A 319 -38.76 -13.38 2.67
C SER A 319 -39.57 -13.11 3.95
N ALA A 320 -38.89 -12.95 5.09
CA ALA A 320 -39.41 -12.23 6.27
C ALA A 320 -38.27 -11.58 7.10
N ARG A 321 -38.15 -10.25 7.00
CA ARG A 321 -38.31 -9.17 8.03
C ARG A 321 -37.13 -8.89 8.98
N TRP A 322 -36.26 -7.99 8.51
CA TRP A 322 -35.12 -7.33 9.18
C TRP A 322 -35.49 -6.10 10.05
N GLY A 323 -36.78 -5.88 10.34
CA GLY A 323 -37.32 -4.57 10.73
C GLY A 323 -37.18 -4.13 12.19
N GLU A 324 -36.41 -4.78 13.06
CA GLU A 324 -36.41 -4.44 14.51
C GLU A 324 -35.04 -4.09 15.12
N LEU A 325 -33.96 -3.98 14.33
CA LEU A 325 -32.60 -3.69 14.85
C LEU A 325 -32.14 -2.25 14.63
N TRP A 326 -33.03 -1.37 14.18
CA TRP A 326 -32.73 -0.06 13.58
C TRP A 326 -32.38 1.08 14.54
N HIS A 327 -32.45 0.94 15.87
CA HIS A 327 -32.43 2.15 16.72
C HIS A 327 -31.03 2.73 17.03
N GLN A 328 -30.29 3.13 15.98
CA GLN A 328 -30.06 4.56 15.61
C GLN A 328 -28.62 4.90 15.12
N PRO A 329 -28.30 4.64 13.83
CA PRO A 329 -27.13 5.13 13.07
C PRO A 329 -27.59 5.91 11.81
N GLU A 330 -28.56 6.80 12.00
CA GLU A 330 -29.62 7.11 11.03
C GLU A 330 -29.17 7.91 9.77
N LEU A 331 -28.01 8.57 9.75
CA LEU A 331 -27.65 9.45 8.62
C LEU A 331 -26.69 8.85 7.56
N LEU A 332 -25.95 7.79 7.89
CA LEU A 332 -25.14 7.08 6.89
C LEU A 332 -26.00 6.19 5.97
N LEU A 333 -27.21 5.87 6.42
CA LEU A 333 -28.16 5.01 5.73
C LEU A 333 -29.02 5.75 4.71
N ASP A 334 -29.17 7.07 4.81
CA ASP A 334 -29.94 7.85 3.84
C ASP A 334 -29.22 7.95 2.48
N LEU A 335 -27.88 8.03 2.47
CA LEU A 335 -27.08 7.93 1.23
C LEU A 335 -27.16 6.54 0.59
N VAL A 336 -27.31 5.48 1.39
CA VAL A 336 -27.50 4.11 0.90
C VAL A 336 -28.94 3.89 0.40
N ALA A 337 -29.93 4.51 1.05
CA ALA A 337 -31.35 4.37 0.74
C ALA A 337 -31.83 5.21 -0.46
N GLU A 338 -31.15 6.32 -0.79
CA GLU A 338 -31.43 7.08 -2.01
C GLU A 338 -30.80 6.46 -3.27
N SER A 339 -29.94 5.44 -3.14
CA SER A 339 -29.48 4.60 -4.25
C SER A 339 -30.63 3.71 -4.75
N LYS A 340 -31.58 4.32 -5.48
CA LYS A 340 -32.55 3.57 -6.25
C LYS A 340 -31.82 2.85 -7.38
N GLN A 341 -31.54 1.57 -7.09
CA GLN A 341 -31.01 0.49 -7.93
C GLN A 341 -29.50 0.19 -7.78
N PRO A 342 -29.11 -0.67 -6.81
CA PRO A 342 -27.89 -1.44 -6.96
C PRO A 342 -28.20 -2.63 -7.89
N GLU A 343 -27.84 -2.44 -9.15
CA GLU A 343 -27.35 -3.52 -10.00
C GLU A 343 -26.11 -4.16 -9.36
N GLN A 344 -25.69 -5.33 -9.81
CA GLN A 344 -24.78 -6.25 -9.10
C GLN A 344 -23.50 -5.61 -8.53
N GLY A 345 -23.11 -6.00 -7.31
CA GLY A 345 -21.81 -5.66 -6.68
C GLY A 345 -21.59 -4.17 -6.48
N LEU A 346 -21.95 -3.63 -5.32
CA LEU A 346 -21.56 -2.25 -5.00
C LEU A 346 -20.05 -2.27 -4.69
N TYR A 347 -19.23 -1.87 -5.65
CA TYR A 347 -17.80 -1.63 -5.47
C TYR A 347 -17.61 -0.17 -5.13
N ILE A 348 -17.11 0.11 -3.93
CA ILE A 348 -16.76 1.47 -3.55
C ILE A 348 -15.26 1.64 -3.74
N ILE A 349 -14.88 2.39 -4.76
CA ILE A 349 -13.52 2.86 -4.94
C ILE A 349 -13.46 4.29 -4.44
N THR A 350 -12.67 4.55 -3.39
CA THR A 350 -12.31 5.95 -3.09
C THR A 350 -11.09 6.30 -3.90
N ARG A 351 -11.25 7.23 -4.83
CA ARG A 351 -10.12 7.93 -5.41
C ARG A 351 -9.89 9.17 -4.56
N SER A 352 -8.75 9.21 -3.87
CA SER A 352 -8.17 10.46 -3.42
C SER A 352 -6.93 10.64 -4.29
N ALA A 353 -7.09 11.30 -5.43
CA ALA A 353 -5.98 11.63 -6.32
C ALA A 353 -6.40 12.64 -7.42
N ASN A 354 -6.77 13.84 -7.01
CA ASN A 354 -6.43 15.04 -7.77
C ASN A 354 -5.47 15.87 -6.89
N PRO A 355 -4.40 16.49 -7.42
CA PRO A 355 -3.59 17.47 -6.70
C PRO A 355 -4.39 18.49 -5.87
N GLU A 356 -5.59 18.88 -6.34
CA GLU A 356 -6.50 19.76 -5.60
C GLU A 356 -7.06 19.10 -4.32
N ASP A 357 -7.44 17.82 -4.37
CA ASP A 357 -7.90 17.05 -3.20
C ASP A 357 -6.76 16.79 -2.21
N PHE A 358 -5.53 16.62 -2.70
CA PHE A 358 -4.34 16.49 -1.88
C PHE A 358 -4.01 17.80 -1.16
N ALA A 359 -4.05 18.94 -1.87
CA ALA A 359 -3.83 20.25 -1.25
C ALA A 359 -4.91 20.57 -0.21
N ILE A 360 -6.16 20.18 -0.44
CA ILE A 360 -7.26 20.31 0.52
C ILE A 360 -7.03 19.40 1.73
N TYR A 361 -6.74 18.10 1.53
CA TYR A 361 -6.43 17.17 2.62
C TYR A 361 -5.21 17.65 3.41
N GLN A 362 -4.15 18.08 2.75
CA GLN A 362 -2.94 18.62 3.36
C GLN A 362 -3.24 19.91 4.13
N GLN A 363 -4.00 20.85 3.55
CA GLN A 363 -4.40 22.09 4.22
C GLN A 363 -5.28 21.81 5.44
N GLN A 364 -6.21 20.85 5.35
CA GLN A 364 -7.06 20.42 6.47
C GLN A 364 -6.25 19.71 7.56
N CYS A 365 -5.31 18.85 7.17
CA CYS A 365 -4.34 18.25 8.09
C CYS A 365 -3.52 19.34 8.78
N LEU A 366 -2.97 20.29 8.02
CA LEU A 366 -2.19 21.41 8.54
C LEU A 366 -3.03 22.29 9.46
N GLN A 367 -4.29 22.60 9.12
CA GLN A 367 -5.22 23.39 9.96
C GLN A 367 -5.62 22.67 11.25
N ALA A 368 -5.87 21.35 11.20
CA ALA A 368 -6.11 20.55 12.40
C ALA A 368 -4.87 20.44 13.31
N VAL A 369 -3.69 20.68 12.74
CA VAL A 369 -2.38 20.54 13.37
C VAL A 369 -1.79 21.88 13.84
N GLU A 370 -2.15 23.00 13.21
CA GLU A 370 -1.63 24.34 13.51
C GLU A 370 -1.84 24.76 14.98
N PRO A 371 -3.01 24.52 15.61
CA PRO A 371 -3.21 24.80 17.04
C PRO A 371 -2.35 23.90 17.95
N LEU A 372 -2.04 22.67 17.52
CA LEU A 372 -1.20 21.70 18.25
C LEU A 372 0.29 22.05 18.17
N LEU A 373 0.74 22.62 17.04
CA LEU A 373 2.09 23.18 16.88
C LEU A 373 2.27 24.46 17.69
N LEU A 374 1.26 25.34 17.71
CA LEU A 374 1.29 26.60 18.46
C LEU A 374 1.32 26.38 19.98
N THR A 375 0.61 25.36 20.48
CA THR A 375 0.62 24.99 21.91
C THR A 375 1.95 24.37 22.37
N GLN A 376 2.68 23.67 21.50
CA GLN A 376 4.04 23.21 21.81
C GLN A 376 5.07 24.35 21.78
N SER A 377 4.87 25.40 20.96
CA SER A 377 5.75 26.58 20.99
C SER A 377 5.61 27.41 22.28
N GLN A 378 4.44 27.34 22.94
CA GLN A 378 4.17 28.07 24.19
C GLN A 378 4.57 27.32 25.46
N THR A 379 5.06 26.08 25.36
CA THR A 379 5.50 25.25 26.50
C THR A 379 7.02 25.15 26.65
N GLN A 380 7.80 25.82 25.79
CA GLN A 380 9.20 26.13 26.13
C GLN A 380 9.23 27.32 27.10
N PRO A 381 9.78 27.18 28.32
CA PRO A 381 9.97 28.32 29.18
C PRO A 381 10.94 29.28 28.50
N ALA A 382 10.48 30.51 28.28
CA ALA A 382 11.31 31.63 27.85
C ALA A 382 12.57 31.66 28.73
N GLN A 383 13.72 31.33 28.13
CA GLN A 383 14.99 31.69 28.73
C GLN A 383 14.99 33.21 28.81
N GLN A 384 14.92 33.72 30.04
CA GLN A 384 15.10 35.13 30.32
C GLN A 384 16.44 35.54 29.70
N GLU A 385 16.38 36.34 28.65
CA GLU A 385 17.49 37.16 28.18
C GLU A 385 17.90 38.05 29.35
N GLN A 386 18.96 37.63 30.04
CA GLN A 386 19.65 38.47 30.98
C GLN A 386 20.50 39.43 30.14
N GLU A 387 20.00 40.65 29.99
CA GLU A 387 20.72 41.77 29.38
C GLU A 387 22.12 41.87 29.98
N CYS A 388 23.13 41.64 29.14
CA CYS A 388 24.52 41.90 29.47
C CYS A 388 24.84 43.33 29.00
N PRO A 389 25.31 44.25 29.87
CA PRO A 389 25.51 45.64 29.50
C PRO A 389 26.76 45.79 28.61
N GLU A 390 26.62 46.59 27.55
CA GLU A 390 27.74 47.06 26.76
C GLU A 390 28.73 47.85 27.64
N SER A 391 30.00 47.41 27.67
CA SER A 391 31.10 48.37 27.88
C SER A 391 32.33 47.96 27.08
N SER A 392 32.62 48.85 26.14
CA SER A 392 33.91 49.27 25.55
C SER A 392 35.15 48.38 25.66
N MET A 393 35.76 48.19 24.49
CA MET A 393 37.16 47.83 24.26
C MET A 393 38.14 48.47 25.26
N GLY A 394 39.03 47.64 25.81
CA GLY A 394 40.23 48.04 26.52
C GLY A 394 41.19 46.87 26.54
N THR A 395 42.38 47.08 25.99
CA THR A 395 43.49 46.13 25.86
C THR A 395 44.09 45.73 27.22
N ASP A 396 44.58 44.49 27.32
CA ASP A 396 45.87 44.09 27.91
C ASP A 396 45.82 42.77 28.69
N ASP A 397 46.54 41.79 28.12
CA ASP A 397 47.66 41.04 28.70
C ASP A 397 47.49 40.13 29.94
N LEU A 398 48.24 39.01 29.85
CA LEU A 398 48.73 38.09 30.89
C LEU A 398 47.80 36.99 31.47
N GLY A 399 48.17 35.74 31.17
CA GLY A 399 48.75 34.90 32.22
C GLY A 399 47.99 33.64 32.70
N ALA A 400 48.40 32.50 32.15
CA ALA A 400 48.83 31.28 32.84
C ALA A 400 47.88 30.43 33.73
N GLY A 401 48.01 29.10 33.55
CA GLY A 401 47.87 28.08 34.61
C GLY A 401 46.56 27.29 34.56
N ALA A 402 46.46 26.18 33.82
CA ALA A 402 46.99 24.83 34.11
C ALA A 402 46.26 24.05 35.22
N VAL A 403 46.06 22.76 34.88
CA VAL A 403 45.98 21.52 35.68
C VAL A 403 44.69 21.06 36.39
N ASN A 404 44.23 19.88 35.91
CA ASN A 404 43.89 18.62 36.61
C ASN A 404 42.77 18.63 37.67
N ALA A 405 42.05 17.55 37.96
CA ALA A 405 41.79 16.24 37.39
C ALA A 405 40.81 15.55 38.37
N ALA A 406 39.96 14.66 37.85
CA ALA A 406 39.51 13.41 38.49
C ALA A 406 38.67 13.41 39.80
N SER A 407 37.54 12.71 39.69
CA SER A 407 37.15 11.51 40.46
C SER A 407 35.96 11.58 41.45
N ALA A 408 35.09 10.58 41.24
CA ALA A 408 34.45 9.70 42.22
C ALA A 408 33.36 10.25 43.17
N GLY A 409 32.10 9.89 42.83
CA GLY A 409 31.26 8.96 43.59
C GLY A 409 30.88 9.29 45.04
N ASN A 410 29.57 9.35 45.32
CA ASN A 410 29.03 8.66 46.48
C ASN A 410 27.50 8.45 46.45
N THR A 411 27.12 7.34 47.07
CA THR A 411 25.79 6.81 47.40
C THR A 411 25.13 7.52 48.60
N ALA A 412 23.78 7.56 48.67
CA ALA A 412 22.98 6.98 49.78
C ALA A 412 21.55 7.58 49.96
N SER A 413 20.61 6.64 50.08
CA SER A 413 19.28 6.55 50.71
C SER A 413 18.59 7.72 51.47
N ALA A 414 17.28 7.82 51.18
CA ALA A 414 16.09 7.82 52.06
C ALA A 414 15.88 8.91 53.14
N GLY A 415 14.71 9.58 53.05
CA GLY A 415 14.10 10.36 54.13
C GLY A 415 12.76 10.96 53.71
N ASN A 416 11.67 10.44 54.28
CA ASN A 416 10.28 10.80 54.03
C ASN A 416 9.80 11.80 55.12
N ALA A 417 9.17 12.93 54.76
CA ALA A 417 8.15 13.62 55.58
C ALA A 417 7.61 14.92 54.93
N ALA A 418 6.35 14.82 54.51
CA ALA A 418 5.27 15.82 54.41
C ALA A 418 5.57 17.31 54.63
N ASN A 419 5.11 18.14 53.67
CA ASN A 419 4.28 19.29 54.02
C ASN A 419 3.24 19.59 52.92
N ALA A 420 2.06 19.99 53.39
CA ALA A 420 0.81 20.06 52.67
C ALA A 420 0.65 21.31 51.80
N GLY A 421 -0.26 21.21 50.82
CA GLY A 421 -1.10 22.33 50.40
C GLY A 421 -0.59 23.18 49.24
N LYS A 422 -0.79 22.67 48.01
CA LYS A 422 -1.42 23.43 46.92
C LYS A 422 -1.96 22.41 45.92
N THR A 423 -3.26 22.13 46.06
CA THR A 423 -4.07 21.51 45.01
C THR A 423 -4.02 22.46 43.82
N VAL A 424 -3.27 22.10 42.77
CA VAL A 424 -3.50 22.67 41.45
C VAL A 424 -4.51 21.73 40.81
N GLU A 425 -5.75 22.18 40.74
CA GLU A 425 -6.75 21.57 39.86
C GLU A 425 -6.15 21.56 38.45
N VAL A 426 -5.78 20.38 37.98
CA VAL A 426 -5.56 20.16 36.55
C VAL A 426 -6.96 20.17 35.97
N SER A 427 -7.36 21.29 35.39
CA SER A 427 -8.54 21.34 34.54
C SER A 427 -8.34 20.31 33.44
N GLU A 428 -9.16 19.26 33.45
CA GLU A 428 -9.45 18.47 32.26
C GLU A 428 -10.03 19.46 31.23
N THR A 429 -9.16 20.11 30.46
CA THR A 429 -9.57 20.75 29.22
C THR A 429 -9.87 19.60 28.28
N SER A 430 -11.13 19.16 28.30
CA SER A 430 -11.77 18.46 27.20
C SER A 430 -11.46 19.28 25.94
N VAL A 431 -10.59 18.74 25.10
CA VAL A 431 -10.53 19.17 23.71
C VAL A 431 -11.88 18.79 23.14
N ASP A 432 -12.69 19.78 22.80
CA ASP A 432 -13.93 19.55 22.04
C ASP A 432 -13.52 18.84 20.73
N THR A 433 -13.79 17.54 20.65
CA THR A 433 -13.49 16.69 19.50
C THR A 433 -14.62 16.66 18.47
N ASP A 434 -15.52 17.64 18.51
CA ASP A 434 -16.73 17.72 17.67
C ASP A 434 -16.52 18.51 16.36
N GLU A 435 -15.28 18.69 15.90
CA GLU A 435 -15.06 19.09 14.50
C GLU A 435 -15.27 17.88 13.59
N GLU A 436 -16.48 17.80 13.04
CA GLU A 436 -16.87 16.90 11.95
C GLU A 436 -15.77 16.89 10.88
N ILE A 437 -15.21 15.71 10.62
CA ILE A 437 -14.43 15.49 9.40
C ILE A 437 -15.37 15.76 8.23
N PRO A 438 -15.07 16.74 7.36
CA PRO A 438 -15.96 17.09 6.27
C PRO A 438 -16.24 15.86 5.42
N ALA A 439 -17.50 15.70 5.01
CA ALA A 439 -18.01 14.63 4.14
C ALA A 439 -17.32 14.53 2.74
N GLN A 440 -16.27 15.32 2.50
CA GLN A 440 -15.53 15.41 1.24
C GLN A 440 -14.13 14.77 1.28
N VAL A 441 -13.67 14.23 2.42
CA VAL A 441 -12.43 13.43 2.44
C VAL A 441 -12.70 12.05 1.83
N GLY A 442 -12.37 11.90 0.55
CA GLY A 442 -12.52 10.66 -0.22
C GLY A 442 -13.91 10.53 -0.84
N ALA A 443 -14.02 10.91 -2.12
CA ALA A 443 -15.25 10.65 -2.87
C ALA A 443 -15.44 9.13 -3.02
N LEU A 444 -16.55 8.61 -2.51
CA LEU A 444 -16.96 7.23 -2.73
C LEU A 444 -17.53 7.13 -4.15
N HIS A 445 -16.85 6.37 -5.01
CA HIS A 445 -17.35 6.08 -6.33
C HIS A 445 -17.86 4.65 -6.39
N GLN A 446 -19.15 4.50 -6.70
CA GLN A 446 -19.68 3.22 -7.10
C GLN A 446 -19.20 2.90 -8.52
N VAL A 447 -18.55 1.77 -8.71
CA VAL A 447 -18.26 1.24 -10.05
C VAL A 447 -19.57 0.79 -10.67
N ALA A 448 -19.90 1.32 -11.84
CA ALA A 448 -21.08 0.90 -12.60
C ALA A 448 -20.91 -0.54 -13.08
N THR A 449 -22.00 -1.32 -13.14
CA THR A 449 -21.98 -2.75 -13.50
C THR A 449 -21.23 -3.02 -14.81
N GLU A 450 -21.40 -2.14 -15.80
CA GLU A 450 -20.76 -2.20 -17.11
C GLU A 450 -19.24 -1.98 -17.08
N ALA A 451 -18.73 -1.29 -16.07
CA ALA A 451 -17.29 -1.02 -15.91
C ALA A 451 -16.57 -2.10 -15.08
N VAL A 452 -17.31 -2.92 -14.32
CA VAL A 452 -16.73 -3.99 -13.49
C VAL A 452 -15.88 -4.99 -14.27
N PRO A 453 -16.26 -5.47 -15.48
CA PRO A 453 -15.41 -6.35 -16.26
C PRO A 453 -14.04 -5.73 -16.57
N PHE A 454 -14.03 -4.48 -17.02
CA PHE A 454 -12.80 -3.76 -17.30
C PHE A 454 -11.94 -3.60 -16.03
N GLU A 455 -12.53 -3.12 -14.93
CA GLU A 455 -11.83 -2.93 -13.66
C GLU A 455 -11.23 -4.23 -13.12
N PHE A 456 -11.97 -5.34 -13.20
CA PHE A 456 -11.46 -6.65 -12.84
C PHE A 456 -10.27 -7.06 -13.72
N MET A 457 -10.40 -6.95 -15.05
CA MET A 457 -9.37 -7.37 -15.99
C MET A 457 -8.11 -6.48 -15.95
N LEU A 458 -8.28 -5.17 -15.74
CA LEU A 458 -7.20 -4.20 -15.57
C LEU A 458 -6.24 -4.61 -14.44
N ASN A 459 -6.78 -5.18 -13.37
CA ASN A 459 -6.01 -5.68 -12.24
C ASN A 459 -5.54 -7.12 -12.50
N ARG A 460 -6.46 -8.01 -12.89
CA ARG A 460 -6.22 -9.44 -12.90
C ARG A 460 -5.28 -9.92 -14.00
N LEU A 461 -5.26 -9.24 -15.15
CA LEU A 461 -4.38 -9.61 -16.27
C LEU A 461 -2.91 -9.24 -16.02
N ARG A 462 -2.59 -8.51 -14.94
CA ARG A 462 -1.20 -8.21 -14.55
C ARG A 462 -0.49 -9.39 -13.89
N LEU A 463 -1.21 -10.44 -13.52
CA LEU A 463 -0.61 -11.69 -13.03
C LEU A 463 -0.16 -12.57 -14.20
N GLN A 464 1.06 -13.08 -14.11
CA GLN A 464 1.77 -13.66 -15.25
C GLN A 464 1.46 -15.14 -15.52
N ARG A 465 1.04 -15.92 -14.52
CA ARG A 465 1.04 -17.40 -14.63
C ARG A 465 -0.27 -18.06 -14.22
N GLU A 466 -1.28 -17.26 -13.91
CA GLU A 466 -2.50 -17.74 -13.27
C GLU A 466 -3.66 -17.71 -14.26
N GLU A 467 -4.31 -18.86 -14.43
CA GLU A 467 -5.56 -18.95 -15.18
C GLU A 467 -6.65 -18.19 -14.44
N ILE A 468 -7.55 -17.56 -15.19
CA ILE A 468 -8.74 -16.88 -14.68
C ILE A 468 -9.92 -17.81 -14.93
N SER A 469 -10.57 -18.24 -13.85
CA SER A 469 -11.74 -19.12 -13.94
C SER A 469 -13.05 -18.34 -13.92
N ALA A 470 -14.10 -18.92 -14.51
CA ALA A 470 -15.44 -18.34 -14.44
C ALA A 470 -15.95 -18.16 -13.00
N LEU A 471 -15.54 -19.08 -12.10
CA LEU A 471 -15.91 -19.03 -10.69
C LEU A 471 -15.21 -17.88 -9.97
N GLU A 472 -13.91 -17.71 -10.19
CA GLU A 472 -13.13 -16.58 -9.65
C GLU A 472 -13.74 -15.25 -10.09
N TYR A 473 -13.98 -15.08 -11.40
CA TYR A 473 -14.62 -13.89 -11.94
C TYR A 473 -15.97 -13.63 -11.26
N LEU A 474 -16.83 -14.64 -11.14
CA LEU A 474 -18.13 -14.52 -10.46
C LEU A 474 -17.97 -14.13 -8.98
N CYS A 475 -16.99 -14.70 -8.27
CA CYS A 475 -16.75 -14.41 -6.86
C CYS A 475 -16.25 -12.97 -6.63
N HIS A 476 -15.48 -12.41 -7.56
CA HIS A 476 -14.93 -11.07 -7.46
C HIS A 476 -15.83 -9.97 -8.03
N THR A 477 -16.67 -10.31 -9.02
CA THR A 477 -17.47 -9.33 -9.76
C THR A 477 -18.98 -9.45 -9.52
N GLY A 478 -19.46 -10.63 -9.10
CA GLY A 478 -20.89 -10.95 -9.09
C GLY A 478 -21.50 -11.16 -10.47
N LEU A 479 -20.69 -11.13 -11.53
CA LEU A 479 -21.11 -11.27 -12.92
C LEU A 479 -20.78 -12.66 -13.47
N LEU A 480 -21.60 -13.13 -14.41
CA LEU A 480 -21.33 -14.38 -15.12
C LEU A 480 -20.35 -14.11 -16.25
N MET A 481 -19.28 -14.90 -16.34
CA MET A 481 -18.23 -14.71 -17.37
C MET A 481 -18.73 -14.96 -18.79
N ASP A 482 -19.89 -15.61 -18.96
CA ASP A 482 -20.56 -15.77 -20.25
C ASP A 482 -20.88 -14.44 -20.93
N SER A 483 -21.07 -13.35 -20.17
CA SER A 483 -21.26 -12.01 -20.75
C SER A 483 -20.02 -11.49 -21.50
N LEU A 484 -18.85 -12.06 -21.22
CA LEU A 484 -17.57 -11.69 -21.84
C LEU A 484 -17.17 -12.62 -22.99
N ARG A 485 -18.01 -13.60 -23.34
CA ARG A 485 -17.70 -14.60 -24.37
C ARG A 485 -17.26 -13.98 -25.71
N PRO A 486 -17.92 -12.95 -26.26
CA PRO A 486 -17.47 -12.33 -27.51
C PRO A 486 -16.05 -11.77 -27.43
N GLN A 487 -15.71 -11.07 -26.33
CA GLN A 487 -14.39 -10.52 -26.07
C GLN A 487 -13.35 -11.64 -25.93
N LEU A 488 -13.66 -12.69 -25.17
CA LEU A 488 -12.76 -13.83 -24.97
C LEU A 488 -12.49 -14.58 -26.28
N GLU A 489 -13.51 -14.77 -27.13
CA GLU A 489 -13.36 -15.42 -28.44
C GLU A 489 -12.55 -14.56 -29.44
N GLU A 490 -12.67 -13.23 -29.38
CA GLU A 490 -11.82 -12.29 -30.12
C GLU A 490 -10.36 -12.40 -29.68
N LEU A 491 -10.08 -12.25 -28.37
CA LEU A 491 -8.74 -12.35 -27.80
C LEU A 491 -8.09 -13.72 -28.10
N GLN A 492 -8.88 -14.80 -28.10
CA GLN A 492 -8.40 -16.13 -28.49
C GLN A 492 -8.02 -16.17 -29.97
N ARG A 493 -8.82 -15.57 -30.87
CA ARG A 493 -8.54 -15.51 -32.30
C ARG A 493 -7.27 -14.72 -32.60
N GLU A 494 -7.04 -13.64 -31.85
CA GLU A 494 -5.81 -12.83 -31.89
C GLU A 494 -4.62 -13.49 -31.19
N GLN A 495 -4.83 -14.67 -30.59
CA GLN A 495 -3.84 -15.45 -29.86
C GLN A 495 -3.28 -14.72 -28.63
N LEU A 496 -4.03 -13.77 -28.07
CA LEU A 496 -3.66 -13.05 -26.84
C LEU A 496 -4.00 -13.88 -25.59
N ILE A 497 -4.98 -14.78 -25.69
CA ILE A 497 -5.32 -15.73 -24.61
C ILE A 497 -5.46 -17.17 -25.11
N THR A 498 -5.28 -18.14 -24.22
CA THR A 498 -5.82 -19.50 -24.38
C THR A 498 -7.15 -19.60 -23.65
N LEU A 499 -8.20 -20.06 -24.32
CA LEU A 499 -9.55 -20.20 -23.77
C LEU A 499 -9.98 -21.67 -23.74
N LYS A 500 -10.48 -22.15 -22.59
CA LYS A 500 -11.00 -23.50 -22.38
C LYS A 500 -12.54 -23.55 -22.54
N PRO A 501 -13.15 -24.74 -22.74
CA PRO A 501 -14.59 -24.87 -22.91
C PRO A 501 -15.45 -24.40 -21.72
N ASP A 502 -14.89 -24.42 -20.50
CA ASP A 502 -15.52 -23.94 -19.26
C ASP A 502 -15.32 -22.43 -19.04
N LEU A 503 -14.88 -21.71 -20.07
CA LEU A 503 -14.48 -20.31 -20.08
C LEU A 503 -13.20 -19.98 -19.29
N THR A 504 -12.57 -20.93 -18.62
CA THR A 504 -11.29 -20.67 -17.97
C THR A 504 -10.26 -20.25 -19.02
N PHE A 505 -9.52 -19.17 -18.78
CA PHE A 505 -8.54 -18.65 -19.74
C PHE A 505 -7.23 -18.20 -19.10
N ALA A 506 -6.19 -18.08 -19.92
CA ALA A 506 -4.88 -17.57 -19.50
C ALA A 506 -4.28 -16.70 -20.59
N VAL A 507 -3.51 -15.68 -20.20
CA VAL A 507 -2.82 -14.79 -21.15
C VAL A 507 -1.63 -15.53 -21.76
N THR A 508 -1.50 -15.48 -23.09
CA THR A 508 -0.35 -16.07 -23.80
C THR A 508 0.88 -15.18 -23.67
N GLN A 509 2.05 -15.68 -24.11
CA GLN A 509 3.24 -14.83 -24.20
C GLN A 509 3.02 -13.60 -25.08
N ARG A 510 2.26 -13.74 -26.17
CA ARG A 510 1.87 -12.63 -27.04
C ARG A 510 0.95 -11.66 -26.31
N GLY A 511 -0.05 -12.17 -25.60
CA GLY A 511 -0.97 -11.35 -24.80
C GLY A 511 -0.26 -10.54 -23.72
N LYS A 512 0.81 -11.05 -23.12
CA LYS A 512 1.61 -10.31 -22.14
C LYS A 512 2.38 -9.15 -22.76
N LEU A 513 2.94 -9.34 -23.96
CA LEU A 513 3.59 -8.26 -24.71
C LEU A 513 2.57 -7.22 -25.20
N MET A 514 1.33 -7.62 -25.39
CA MET A 514 0.20 -6.78 -25.82
C MET A 514 -0.82 -6.60 -24.69
N LEU A 515 -0.34 -6.46 -23.45
CA LEU A 515 -1.21 -6.50 -22.27
C LEU A 515 -2.27 -5.39 -22.29
N ASN A 516 -1.89 -4.19 -22.75
CA ASN A 516 -2.82 -3.07 -22.89
C ASN A 516 -3.93 -3.37 -23.90
N ASP A 517 -3.62 -4.00 -25.04
CA ASP A 517 -4.63 -4.39 -26.03
C ASP A 517 -5.59 -5.44 -25.43
N ALA A 518 -5.04 -6.41 -24.69
CA ALA A 518 -5.84 -7.42 -24.01
C ALA A 518 -6.79 -6.83 -22.96
N ILE A 519 -6.34 -5.82 -22.21
CA ILE A 519 -7.17 -5.10 -21.22
C ILE A 519 -8.23 -4.24 -21.91
N CYS A 520 -7.86 -3.51 -22.96
CA CYS A 520 -8.76 -2.62 -23.71
C CYS A 520 -9.92 -3.36 -24.39
N ALA A 521 -9.80 -4.66 -24.64
CA ALA A 521 -10.90 -5.47 -25.17
C ALA A 521 -12.12 -5.56 -24.23
N PHE A 522 -11.98 -5.14 -22.97
CA PHE A 522 -13.05 -5.13 -21.96
C PHE A 522 -13.65 -3.75 -21.68
N LEU A 523 -13.18 -2.70 -22.38
CA LEU A 523 -13.84 -1.38 -22.46
C LEU A 523 -15.08 -1.45 -23.35
#